data_AF-C4Y5N6-F1
#
_entry.id   AF-C4Y5N6-F1
#
_cell.length_a   1.000
_cell.length_b   1.000
_cell.length_c   1.000
_cell.angle_alpha   90.00
_cell.angle_beta   90.00
_cell.angle_gamma   90.00
#
_symmetry.space_group_name_H-M   'P 1'
#
loop_
_entity.id
_entity.type
_entity.pdbx_description
1 polymer ?
#
loop_
_entity_poly.entity_id
_entity_poly.type
_entity_poly.pdbx_seq_one_letter_code
_entity_poly.pdbx_strand_id
1 'polypeptide(L)'
;MTVTYTWWKDATVYQVWPASYKDSNGDGVGDIPGILSTLDYIKSLGIDVIWLSPMYDSPQDDMGYDISDYENVYPKYGTLEDMDKLISEVHSRGMKLILDLVINHTSSEHKWFKESRSSKSNPKRDWYIWKPPKYDAEGNRHPPNNWGSYFSGSAWKYDEATDEYYLHLFAESQPDLNWENEETRNAIYDSALSFSVQEGY
;
A
#
# COMPACT_ATOMS: atom_id res chain seq x y z
N MET A 1 -6.96 38.71 18.19
CA MET A 1 -6.16 37.51 17.86
C MET A 1 -6.85 36.81 16.71
N THR A 2 -6.21 36.73 15.54
CA THR A 2 -6.72 35.96 14.41
C THR A 2 -6.38 34.50 14.66
N VAL A 3 -7.39 33.65 14.84
CA VAL A 3 -7.19 32.19 14.90
C VAL A 3 -6.82 31.73 13.49
N THR A 4 -5.64 31.13 13.34
CA THR A 4 -5.24 30.50 12.07
C THR A 4 -6.08 29.25 11.88
N TYR A 5 -7.07 29.31 10.98
CA TYR A 5 -7.92 28.17 10.67
C TYR A 5 -7.10 27.10 9.95
N THR A 6 -7.09 25.89 10.51
CA THR A 6 -6.43 24.72 9.93
C THR A 6 -7.52 23.74 9.53
N TRP A 7 -7.81 23.65 8.23
CA TRP A 7 -9.04 23.03 7.72
C TRP A 7 -9.26 21.59 8.20
N TRP A 8 -8.20 20.78 8.33
CA TRP A 8 -8.30 19.37 8.71
C TRP A 8 -8.64 19.16 10.19
N LYS A 9 -8.52 20.18 11.06
CA LYS A 9 -8.84 20.05 12.48
C LYS A 9 -10.34 19.97 12.76
N ASP A 10 -11.15 20.57 11.89
CA ASP A 10 -12.61 20.64 12.02
C ASP A 10 -13.33 19.79 10.97
N ALA A 11 -12.57 19.00 10.19
CA ALA A 11 -13.09 18.21 9.08
C ALA A 11 -13.74 16.91 9.56
N THR A 12 -14.89 16.57 8.98
CA THR A 12 -15.51 15.25 9.14
C THR A 12 -14.99 14.30 8.07
N VAL A 13 -14.39 13.19 8.50
CA VAL A 13 -13.78 12.18 7.61
C VAL A 13 -14.70 10.99 7.44
N TYR A 14 -14.87 10.54 6.20
CA TYR A 14 -15.59 9.32 5.83
C TYR A 14 -14.62 8.34 5.17
N GLN A 15 -14.33 7.23 5.84
CA GLN A 15 -13.46 6.20 5.27
C GLN A 15 -14.25 5.29 4.32
N VAL A 16 -13.70 5.04 3.15
CA VAL A 16 -14.22 4.13 2.13
C VAL A 16 -13.30 2.93 2.01
N TRP A 17 -13.88 1.74 2.10
CA TRP A 17 -13.23 0.48 1.77
C TRP A 17 -13.67 0.06 0.36
N PRO A 18 -12.83 0.21 -0.70
CA PRO A 18 -13.27 0.16 -2.09
C PRO A 18 -14.03 -1.12 -2.43
N ALA A 19 -13.44 -2.29 -2.12
CA ALA A 19 -14.00 -3.61 -2.45
C ALA A 19 -15.42 -3.86 -1.94
N SER A 20 -15.84 -3.21 -0.85
CA SER A 20 -17.13 -3.48 -0.21
C SER A 20 -18.10 -2.30 -0.26
N TYR A 21 -17.71 -1.19 -0.88
CA TYR A 21 -18.51 0.03 -0.81
C TYR A 21 -19.65 0.03 -1.82
N LYS A 22 -19.34 0.00 -3.12
CA LYS A 22 -20.36 0.01 -4.18
C LYS A 22 -19.81 -0.58 -5.48
N ASP A 23 -20.40 -1.68 -5.92
CA ASP A 23 -20.18 -2.26 -7.25
C ASP A 23 -21.02 -1.47 -8.29
N SER A 24 -20.39 -1.14 -9.43
CA SER A 24 -21.01 -0.45 -10.56
C SER A 24 -21.21 -1.31 -11.81
N ASN A 25 -20.52 -2.44 -11.92
CA ASN A 25 -20.42 -3.24 -13.14
C ASN A 25 -20.99 -4.67 -12.99
N GLY A 26 -21.31 -5.09 -11.77
CA GLY A 26 -21.96 -6.36 -11.45
C GLY A 26 -21.00 -7.54 -11.27
N ASP A 27 -19.69 -7.31 -11.11
CA ASP A 27 -18.71 -8.37 -10.87
C ASP A 27 -18.59 -8.80 -9.40
N GLY A 28 -19.32 -8.13 -8.49
CA GLY A 28 -19.37 -8.43 -7.07
C GLY A 28 -18.30 -7.73 -6.23
N VAL A 29 -17.46 -6.87 -6.80
CA VAL A 29 -16.45 -6.09 -6.11
C VAL A 29 -16.78 -4.60 -6.26
N GLY A 30 -16.67 -3.84 -5.18
CA GLY A 30 -16.82 -2.39 -5.26
C GLY A 30 -15.69 -1.72 -6.04
N ASP A 31 -16.01 -0.66 -6.77
CA ASP A 31 -15.12 -0.03 -7.74
C ASP A 31 -15.21 1.52 -7.69
N ILE A 32 -14.25 2.18 -8.34
CA ILE A 32 -14.15 3.66 -8.36
C ILE A 32 -15.37 4.30 -9.04
N PRO A 33 -15.88 3.80 -10.18
CA PRO A 33 -17.14 4.32 -10.75
C PRO A 33 -18.33 4.19 -9.79
N GLY A 34 -18.36 3.14 -8.97
CA GLY A 34 -19.32 2.94 -7.89
C GLY A 34 -19.22 4.02 -6.83
N ILE A 35 -18.01 4.34 -6.36
CA ILE A 35 -17.77 5.45 -5.42
C ILE A 35 -18.20 6.78 -6.04
N LEU A 36 -17.80 7.06 -7.29
CA LEU A 36 -18.19 8.25 -8.06
C LEU A 36 -19.71 8.47 -8.07
N SER A 37 -20.48 7.39 -8.25
CA SER A 37 -21.95 7.46 -8.28
C SER A 37 -22.61 7.87 -6.95
N THR A 38 -21.86 7.88 -5.85
CA THR A 38 -22.36 8.17 -4.50
C THR A 38 -21.87 9.49 -3.92
N LEU A 39 -21.03 10.26 -4.63
CA LEU A 39 -20.42 11.47 -4.07
C LEU A 39 -21.45 12.51 -3.59
N ASP A 40 -22.60 12.61 -4.24
CA ASP A 40 -23.69 13.49 -3.80
C ASP A 40 -24.31 13.01 -2.48
N TYR A 41 -24.42 11.69 -2.29
CA TYR A 41 -24.83 11.10 -1.01
C TYR A 41 -23.81 11.42 0.08
N ILE A 42 -22.53 11.16 -0.15
CA ILE A 42 -21.44 11.45 0.81
C ILE A 42 -21.47 12.94 1.18
N LYS A 43 -21.62 13.83 0.19
CA LYS A 43 -21.71 15.27 0.45
C LYS A 43 -22.94 15.64 1.29
N SER A 44 -24.09 15.03 1.03
CA SER A 44 -25.34 15.28 1.78
C SER A 44 -25.24 14.90 3.27
N LEU A 45 -24.34 14.00 3.64
CA LEU A 45 -24.04 13.66 5.03
C LEU A 45 -23.25 14.76 5.76
N GLY A 46 -22.75 15.77 5.05
CA GLY A 46 -21.91 16.84 5.61
C GLY A 46 -20.43 16.45 5.72
N ILE A 47 -19.96 15.50 4.92
CA ILE A 47 -18.56 15.07 4.90
C ILE A 47 -17.67 16.11 4.22
N ASP A 48 -16.47 16.30 4.78
CA ASP A 48 -15.43 17.18 4.26
C ASP A 48 -14.32 16.39 3.57
N VAL A 49 -14.00 15.18 4.05
CA VAL A 49 -12.89 14.35 3.56
C VAL A 49 -13.35 12.92 3.33
N ILE A 50 -13.01 12.36 2.18
CA ILE A 50 -13.06 10.92 1.93
C ILE A 50 -11.64 10.37 2.15
N TRP A 51 -11.51 9.38 3.03
CA TRP A 51 -10.28 8.59 3.14
C TRP A 51 -10.49 7.27 2.40
N LEU A 52 -9.80 7.10 1.28
CA LEU A 52 -9.86 5.89 0.48
C LEU A 52 -8.78 4.90 0.95
N SER A 53 -9.21 3.72 1.41
CA SER A 53 -8.30 2.60 1.67
C SER A 53 -7.60 2.17 0.37
N PRO A 54 -6.50 1.38 0.41
CA PRO A 54 -5.66 1.14 -0.76
C PRO A 54 -6.41 0.75 -2.03
N MET A 55 -6.19 1.52 -3.10
CA MET A 55 -6.78 1.30 -4.43
C MET A 55 -5.76 0.80 -5.47
N TYR A 56 -4.48 0.80 -5.07
CA TYR A 56 -3.33 0.48 -5.91
C TYR A 56 -3.36 -0.97 -6.40
N ASP A 57 -2.61 -1.25 -7.48
CA ASP A 57 -2.48 -2.63 -7.97
C ASP A 57 -1.85 -3.53 -6.90
N SER A 58 -2.48 -4.68 -6.68
CA SER A 58 -2.18 -5.57 -5.57
C SER A 58 -2.75 -6.98 -5.83
N PRO A 59 -2.02 -8.06 -5.44
CA PRO A 59 -2.54 -9.43 -5.44
C PRO A 59 -3.74 -9.68 -4.52
N GLN A 60 -4.00 -8.77 -3.58
CA GLN A 60 -5.10 -8.82 -2.60
C GLN A 60 -4.91 -9.86 -1.47
N ASP A 61 -3.68 -10.28 -1.17
CA ASP A 61 -3.41 -11.18 -0.05
C ASP A 61 -3.75 -10.55 1.30
N ASP A 62 -3.62 -9.22 1.40
CA ASP A 62 -4.04 -8.39 2.53
C ASP A 62 -4.98 -7.26 2.04
N MET A 63 -5.87 -7.60 1.11
CA MET A 63 -6.96 -6.73 0.63
C MET A 63 -6.50 -5.32 0.20
N GLY A 64 -5.36 -5.23 -0.49
CA GLY A 64 -4.83 -3.99 -1.05
C GLY A 64 -3.63 -3.41 -0.29
N TYR A 65 -3.33 -3.89 0.92
CA TYR A 65 -2.14 -3.46 1.67
C TYR A 65 -0.85 -4.15 1.19
N ASP A 66 -0.96 -5.20 0.39
CA ASP A 66 0.13 -5.83 -0.35
C ASP A 66 0.27 -5.22 -1.76
N ILE A 67 0.82 -4.00 -1.85
CA ILE A 67 0.88 -3.23 -3.11
C ILE A 67 1.98 -3.76 -4.06
N SER A 68 1.61 -4.13 -5.28
CA SER A 68 2.54 -4.54 -6.35
C SER A 68 2.95 -3.41 -7.30
N ASP A 69 2.15 -2.35 -7.40
CA ASP A 69 2.52 -1.12 -8.13
C ASP A 69 1.81 0.11 -7.54
N TYR A 70 2.58 1.07 -7.01
CA TYR A 70 2.05 2.31 -6.45
C TYR A 70 1.51 3.28 -7.50
N GLU A 71 1.92 3.10 -8.76
CA GLU A 71 1.60 4.03 -9.86
C GLU A 71 0.41 3.54 -10.71
N ASN A 72 -0.26 2.46 -10.28
CA ASN A 72 -1.37 1.88 -11.00
C ASN A 72 -2.52 1.52 -10.07
N VAL A 73 -3.73 1.45 -10.64
CA VAL A 73 -4.95 1.09 -9.93
C VAL A 73 -5.18 -0.42 -10.06
N TYR A 74 -5.68 -1.06 -9.00
CA TYR A 74 -6.10 -2.45 -9.09
C TYR A 74 -7.16 -2.61 -10.19
N PRO A 75 -6.95 -3.50 -11.18
CA PRO A 75 -7.80 -3.52 -12.38
C PRO A 75 -9.30 -3.73 -12.14
N LYS A 76 -9.69 -4.36 -11.02
CA LYS A 76 -11.12 -4.50 -10.66
C LYS A 76 -11.74 -3.22 -10.10
N TYR A 77 -10.93 -2.31 -9.55
CA TYR A 77 -11.41 -1.03 -9.06
C TYR A 77 -11.55 0.01 -10.17
N GLY A 78 -10.75 -0.08 -11.24
CA GLY A 78 -10.87 0.81 -12.39
C GLY A 78 -9.51 1.15 -12.99
N THR A 79 -9.44 2.33 -13.58
CA THR A 79 -8.25 2.86 -14.27
C THR A 79 -7.71 4.12 -13.60
N LEU A 80 -6.53 4.57 -14.01
CA LEU A 80 -6.00 5.88 -13.59
C LEU A 80 -6.95 7.03 -13.99
N GLU A 81 -7.60 6.95 -15.16
CA GLU A 81 -8.60 7.94 -15.58
C GLU A 81 -9.81 7.98 -14.64
N ASP A 82 -10.22 6.83 -14.11
CA ASP A 82 -11.29 6.79 -13.09
C ASP A 82 -10.86 7.45 -11.78
N MET A 83 -9.59 7.28 -11.38
CA MET A 83 -9.03 7.97 -10.21
C MET A 83 -8.95 9.49 -10.43
N ASP A 84 -8.44 9.95 -11.57
CA ASP A 84 -8.39 11.38 -11.92
C ASP A 84 -9.78 12.01 -11.86
N LYS A 85 -10.77 11.28 -12.39
CA LYS A 85 -12.17 11.69 -12.35
C LYS A 85 -12.71 11.72 -10.92
N LEU A 86 -12.40 10.72 -10.09
CA LEU A 86 -12.79 10.70 -8.67
C LEU A 86 -12.25 11.92 -7.94
N ILE A 87 -10.96 12.23 -8.10
CA ILE A 87 -10.32 13.39 -7.48
C ILE A 87 -11.00 14.69 -7.92
N SER A 88 -11.17 14.88 -9.23
CA SER A 88 -11.82 16.07 -9.79
C SER A 88 -13.25 16.24 -9.27
N GLU A 89 -14.04 15.16 -9.22
CA GLU A 89 -15.44 15.20 -8.79
C GLU A 89 -15.59 15.36 -7.27
N VAL A 90 -14.65 14.86 -6.47
CA VAL A 90 -14.58 15.12 -5.02
C VAL A 90 -14.27 16.60 -4.78
N HIS A 91 -13.27 17.15 -5.48
CA HIS A 91 -12.87 18.54 -5.36
C HIS A 91 -13.92 19.52 -5.86
N SER A 92 -14.65 19.20 -6.94
CA SER A 92 -15.74 20.05 -7.47
C SER A 92 -16.90 20.21 -6.47
N ARG A 93 -17.06 19.24 -5.55
CA ARG A 93 -18.02 19.26 -4.44
C ARG A 93 -17.50 19.91 -3.17
N GLY A 94 -16.29 20.47 -3.22
CA GLY A 94 -15.62 21.09 -2.07
C GLY A 94 -15.27 20.10 -0.97
N MET A 95 -15.16 18.80 -1.28
CA MET A 95 -14.61 17.79 -0.38
C MET A 95 -13.12 17.60 -0.69
N LYS A 96 -12.41 16.82 0.14
CA LYS A 96 -11.04 16.38 -0.07
C LYS A 96 -10.98 14.87 -0.18
N LEU A 97 -9.99 14.37 -0.91
CA LEU A 97 -9.63 12.95 -0.92
C LEU A 97 -8.31 12.80 -0.17
N ILE A 98 -8.19 11.75 0.64
CA ILE A 98 -6.92 11.29 1.21
C ILE A 98 -6.77 9.84 0.79
N LEU A 99 -5.58 9.49 0.29
CA LEU A 99 -5.21 8.11 0.01
C LEU A 99 -4.42 7.51 1.17
N ASP A 100 -4.60 6.20 1.35
CA ASP A 100 -3.78 5.42 2.27
C ASP A 100 -2.34 5.27 1.74
N LEU A 101 -1.35 5.46 2.61
CA LEU A 101 0.06 5.42 2.23
C LEU A 101 0.75 4.22 2.89
N VAL A 102 0.80 3.11 2.16
CA VAL A 102 1.34 1.83 2.65
C VAL A 102 2.79 1.65 2.19
N ILE A 103 3.74 2.11 3.01
CA ILE A 103 5.16 2.21 2.63
C ILE A 103 6.12 1.54 3.63
N ASN A 104 5.60 0.80 4.60
CA ASN A 104 6.43 -0.08 5.44
C ASN A 104 6.92 -1.29 4.63
N HIS A 105 6.06 -1.82 3.75
CA HIS A 105 6.29 -3.01 2.95
C HIS A 105 5.69 -2.81 1.55
N THR A 106 6.10 -3.65 0.60
CA THR A 106 5.42 -3.83 -0.69
C THR A 106 4.88 -5.25 -0.77
N SER A 107 4.14 -5.60 -1.83
CA SER A 107 3.95 -6.99 -2.23
C SER A 107 5.27 -7.65 -2.63
N SER A 108 5.40 -8.97 -2.44
CA SER A 108 6.45 -9.77 -3.04
C SER A 108 6.36 -9.83 -4.57
N GLU A 109 5.21 -9.45 -5.14
CA GLU A 109 5.03 -9.31 -6.58
C GLU A 109 5.53 -7.96 -7.13
N HIS A 110 5.90 -7.01 -6.25
CA HIS A 110 6.43 -5.72 -6.63
C HIS A 110 7.76 -5.87 -7.39
N LYS A 111 7.97 -5.04 -8.43
CA LYS A 111 9.18 -5.06 -9.28
C LYS A 111 10.47 -4.98 -8.45
N TRP A 112 10.47 -4.16 -7.40
CA TRP A 112 11.60 -4.01 -6.48
C TRP A 112 11.93 -5.31 -5.74
N PHE A 113 10.94 -6.03 -5.20
CA PHE A 113 11.20 -7.27 -4.49
C PHE A 113 11.66 -8.38 -5.43
N LYS A 114 11.03 -8.48 -6.61
CA LYS A 114 11.45 -9.41 -7.68
C LYS A 114 12.92 -9.23 -8.06
N GLU A 115 13.38 -7.99 -8.18
CA GLU A 115 14.79 -7.69 -8.42
C GLU A 115 15.66 -7.99 -7.18
N SER A 116 15.26 -7.57 -5.98
CA SER A 116 15.99 -7.79 -4.73
C SER A 116 16.23 -9.27 -4.42
N ARG A 117 15.23 -10.12 -4.69
CA ARG A 117 15.30 -11.56 -4.48
C ARG A 117 16.05 -12.30 -5.59
N SER A 118 16.34 -11.65 -6.72
CA SER A 118 16.97 -12.32 -7.89
C SER A 118 18.39 -12.81 -7.61
N SER A 119 19.14 -12.10 -6.76
CA SER A 119 20.49 -12.48 -6.33
C SER A 119 20.95 -11.63 -5.16
N LYS A 120 21.94 -12.12 -4.40
CA LYS A 120 22.60 -11.36 -3.32
C LYS A 120 23.41 -10.15 -3.82
N SER A 121 23.69 -10.07 -5.11
CA SER A 121 24.48 -8.98 -5.73
C SER A 121 23.64 -7.99 -6.52
N ASN A 122 22.31 -8.13 -6.55
CA ASN A 122 21.45 -7.18 -7.24
C ASN A 122 21.52 -5.79 -6.54
N PRO A 123 21.53 -4.66 -7.28
CA PRO A 123 21.55 -3.34 -6.66
C PRO A 123 20.39 -3.08 -5.67
N LYS A 124 19.23 -3.71 -5.87
CA LYS A 124 18.08 -3.63 -4.97
C LYS A 124 18.12 -4.64 -3.82
N ARG A 125 19.21 -5.39 -3.64
CA ARG A 125 19.29 -6.39 -2.55
C ARG A 125 18.98 -5.75 -1.20
N ASP A 126 19.63 -4.63 -0.91
CA ASP A 126 19.48 -3.92 0.36
C ASP A 126 18.25 -3.00 0.42
N TRP A 127 17.34 -3.08 -0.55
CA TRP A 127 16.03 -2.40 -0.48
C TRP A 127 15.04 -3.13 0.42
N TYR A 128 15.33 -4.39 0.76
CA TYR A 128 14.58 -5.20 1.70
C TYR A 128 15.52 -5.79 2.75
N ILE A 129 14.96 -6.26 3.85
CA ILE A 129 15.75 -6.72 4.98
C ILE A 129 16.02 -8.23 4.83
N TRP A 130 17.22 -8.56 4.34
CA TRP A 130 17.70 -9.94 4.21
C TRP A 130 18.67 -10.33 5.34
N LYS A 131 18.57 -11.57 5.82
CA LYS A 131 19.47 -12.12 6.85
C LYS A 131 19.73 -13.61 6.62
N PRO A 132 20.95 -14.10 6.89
CA PRO A 132 21.25 -15.52 6.78
C PRO A 132 20.49 -16.34 7.83
N PRO A 133 20.26 -17.64 7.57
CA PRO A 133 19.75 -18.57 8.56
C PRO A 133 20.66 -18.67 9.80
N LYS A 134 20.05 -18.97 10.95
CA LYS A 134 20.76 -19.51 12.12
C LYS A 134 20.62 -21.03 12.13
N TYR A 135 21.61 -21.73 12.67
CA TYR A 135 21.55 -23.18 12.84
C TYR A 135 21.74 -23.55 14.30
N ASP A 136 20.96 -24.53 14.78
CA ASP A 136 21.17 -25.13 16.10
C ASP A 136 22.28 -26.20 16.07
N ALA A 137 22.54 -26.83 17.22
CA ALA A 137 23.59 -27.84 17.36
C ALA A 137 23.31 -29.10 16.53
N GLU A 138 22.03 -29.38 16.25
CA GLU A 138 21.54 -30.50 15.46
C GLU A 138 21.53 -30.18 13.94
N GLY A 139 21.85 -28.95 13.55
CA GLY A 139 21.89 -28.51 12.16
C GLY A 139 20.54 -28.11 11.58
N ASN A 140 19.50 -27.91 12.40
CA ASN A 140 18.21 -27.41 11.92
C ASN A 140 18.29 -25.91 11.64
N ARG A 141 17.63 -25.49 10.55
CA ARG A 141 17.56 -24.09 10.10
C ARG A 141 16.53 -23.30 10.92
N HIS A 142 16.94 -22.14 11.43
CA HIS A 142 16.12 -21.22 12.22
C HIS A 142 16.14 -19.80 11.64
N PRO A 143 15.06 -19.02 11.82
CA PRO A 143 15.04 -17.61 11.45
C PRO A 143 16.07 -16.78 12.23
N PRO A 144 16.39 -15.56 11.76
CA PRO A 144 17.39 -14.68 12.38
C PRO A 144 17.08 -14.29 13.83
N ASN A 145 15.81 -14.22 14.22
CA ASN A 145 15.36 -13.97 15.58
C ASN A 145 13.99 -14.63 15.82
N ASN A 146 13.40 -14.41 17.00
CA ASN A 146 12.12 -14.98 17.42
C ASN A 146 10.93 -14.02 17.23
N TRP A 147 11.03 -13.03 16.34
CA TRP A 147 9.94 -12.10 16.09
C TRP A 147 8.75 -12.80 15.44
N GLY A 148 7.54 -12.44 15.89
CA GLY A 148 6.28 -12.93 15.33
C GLY A 148 5.68 -11.94 14.34
N SER A 149 5.04 -12.47 13.29
CA SER A 149 4.21 -11.66 12.38
C SER A 149 2.92 -11.20 13.08
N TYR A 150 2.38 -10.06 12.65
CA TYR A 150 1.09 -9.55 13.08
C TYR A 150 -0.08 -10.50 12.74
N PHE A 151 0.05 -11.34 11.72
CA PHE A 151 -1.02 -12.24 11.28
C PHE A 151 -0.88 -13.67 11.79
N SER A 152 0.34 -14.14 12.07
CA SER A 152 0.72 -15.29 12.92
C SER A 152 2.06 -15.87 12.46
N GLY A 153 2.68 -16.69 13.31
CA GLY A 153 3.94 -17.37 12.95
C GLY A 153 5.16 -16.45 12.98
N SER A 154 6.23 -16.89 12.32
CA SER A 154 7.49 -16.15 12.22
C SER A 154 7.31 -14.89 11.36
N ALA A 155 7.97 -13.78 11.73
CA ALA A 155 8.09 -12.58 10.87
C ALA A 155 9.17 -12.72 9.77
N TRP A 156 9.68 -13.93 9.56
CA TRP A 156 10.75 -14.21 8.62
C TRP A 156 10.37 -15.37 7.72
N LYS A 157 10.48 -15.15 6.41
CA LYS A 157 10.28 -16.16 5.38
C LYS A 157 11.58 -16.48 4.69
N TYR A 158 11.88 -17.76 4.56
CA TYR A 158 13.08 -18.24 3.88
C TYR A 158 12.91 -18.22 2.36
N ASP A 159 13.90 -17.71 1.65
CA ASP A 159 14.00 -17.74 0.19
C ASP A 159 15.06 -18.76 -0.24
N GLU A 160 14.60 -19.88 -0.81
CA GLU A 160 15.48 -21.00 -1.23
C GLU A 160 16.48 -20.58 -2.32
N ALA A 161 16.13 -19.60 -3.16
CA ALA A 161 17.01 -19.16 -4.26
C ALA A 161 18.26 -18.44 -3.76
N THR A 162 18.14 -17.71 -2.64
CA THR A 162 19.25 -16.95 -2.07
C THR A 162 19.76 -17.49 -0.73
N ASP A 163 19.18 -18.55 -0.16
CA ASP A 163 19.60 -19.12 1.13
C ASP A 163 19.64 -18.05 2.24
N GLU A 164 18.62 -17.20 2.26
CA GLU A 164 18.43 -16.15 3.27
C GLU A 164 16.95 -16.01 3.63
N TYR A 165 16.70 -15.46 4.80
CA TYR A 165 15.38 -15.01 5.20
C TYR A 165 15.18 -13.54 4.81
N TYR A 166 13.98 -13.18 4.36
CA TYR A 166 13.53 -11.79 4.32
C TYR A 166 12.53 -11.52 5.45
N LEU A 167 12.54 -10.28 5.95
CA LEU A 167 11.58 -9.83 6.95
C LEU A 167 10.22 -9.55 6.31
N HIS A 168 9.16 -10.02 6.97
CA HIS A 168 7.78 -9.62 6.71
C HIS A 168 7.05 -9.50 8.06
N LEU A 169 6.72 -8.29 8.49
CA LEU A 169 5.99 -8.09 9.74
C LEU A 169 4.52 -8.49 9.62
N PHE A 170 3.97 -8.50 8.40
CA PHE A 170 2.58 -8.85 8.11
C PHE A 170 2.52 -10.21 7.38
N ALA A 171 1.81 -10.32 6.27
CA ALA A 171 1.75 -11.55 5.48
C ALA A 171 3.12 -11.91 4.89
N GLU A 172 3.35 -13.19 4.56
CA GLU A 172 4.59 -13.62 3.91
C GLU A 172 4.83 -12.90 2.56
N SER A 173 3.76 -12.51 1.88
CA SER A 173 3.82 -11.74 0.63
C SER A 173 4.01 -10.23 0.84
N GLN A 174 4.23 -9.74 2.07
CA GLN A 174 4.48 -8.32 2.39
C GLN A 174 5.91 -8.10 2.92
N PRO A 175 6.95 -8.26 2.09
CA PRO A 175 8.33 -8.02 2.51
C PRO A 175 8.56 -6.56 2.92
N ASP A 176 9.18 -6.37 4.09
CA ASP A 176 9.47 -5.06 4.66
C ASP A 176 10.57 -4.33 3.88
N LEU A 177 10.28 -3.08 3.54
CA LEU A 177 11.23 -2.17 2.92
C LEU A 177 12.30 -1.77 3.93
N ASN A 178 13.54 -1.70 3.48
CA ASN A 178 14.66 -1.28 4.31
C ASN A 178 14.82 0.25 4.27
N TRP A 179 14.21 0.92 5.25
CA TRP A 179 14.24 2.38 5.38
C TRP A 179 15.64 2.96 5.69
N GLU A 180 16.61 2.15 6.10
CA GLU A 180 17.99 2.61 6.30
C GLU A 180 18.68 2.92 4.96
N ASN A 181 18.26 2.28 3.87
CA ASN A 181 18.80 2.51 2.53
C ASN A 181 18.23 3.80 1.92
N GLU A 182 19.11 4.74 1.57
CA GLU A 182 18.72 6.04 1.02
C GLU A 182 18.06 5.96 -0.36
N GLU A 183 18.55 5.07 -1.24
CA GLU A 183 17.95 4.86 -2.56
C GLU A 183 16.53 4.31 -2.43
N THR A 184 16.30 3.42 -1.46
CA THR A 184 14.96 2.89 -1.16
C THR A 184 14.03 3.99 -0.69
N ARG A 185 14.44 4.86 0.25
CA ARG A 185 13.62 5.99 0.70
C ARG A 185 13.26 6.92 -0.45
N ASN A 186 14.23 7.27 -1.30
CA ASN A 186 13.99 8.16 -2.43
C ASN A 186 13.02 7.52 -3.44
N ALA A 187 13.18 6.23 -3.74
CA ALA A 187 12.27 5.50 -4.63
C ALA A 187 10.84 5.39 -4.07
N ILE A 188 10.69 5.20 -2.75
CA ILE A 188 9.39 5.24 -2.07
C ILE A 188 8.76 6.61 -2.24
N TYR A 189 9.51 7.69 -1.99
CA TYR A 189 9.00 9.05 -2.11
C TYR A 189 8.58 9.36 -3.55
N ASP A 190 9.36 8.95 -4.54
CA ASP A 190 9.03 9.21 -5.93
C ASP A 190 7.77 8.45 -6.38
N SER A 191 7.66 7.17 -6.05
CA SER A 191 6.59 6.28 -6.54
C SER A 191 5.28 6.42 -5.75
N ALA A 192 5.35 6.53 -4.41
CA ALA A 192 4.15 6.51 -3.55
C ALA A 192 3.69 7.91 -3.08
N LEU A 193 4.55 8.94 -3.15
CA LEU A 193 4.22 10.30 -2.72
C LEU A 193 4.22 11.29 -3.89
N SER A 194 5.31 11.38 -4.65
CA SER A 194 5.46 12.39 -5.70
C SER A 194 4.50 12.14 -6.86
N PHE A 195 4.30 10.88 -7.27
CA PHE A 195 3.25 10.53 -8.23
C PHE A 195 1.87 10.96 -7.72
N SER A 196 1.58 10.65 -6.45
CA SER A 196 0.32 11.06 -5.83
C SER A 196 0.16 12.58 -5.72
N VAL A 197 1.21 13.34 -5.42
CA VAL A 197 1.09 14.80 -5.35
C VAL A 197 0.99 15.45 -6.74
N GLN A 198 1.67 14.90 -7.76
CA GLN A 198 1.70 15.45 -9.11
C GLN A 198 0.37 15.30 -9.85
N GLU A 199 -0.31 14.17 -9.67
CA GLU A 199 -1.64 13.94 -10.24
C GLU A 199 -2.77 14.58 -9.40
N GLY A 200 -2.42 15.25 -8.29
CA GLY A 200 -3.36 16.02 -7.47
C GLY A 200 -4.14 15.22 -6.43
N TYR A 201 -3.62 14.05 -6.03
CA TYR A 201 -4.10 13.26 -4.89
C TYR A 201 -3.88 13.98 -3.55
#